data_AF-A0A3R7JZE4-F1
#
_entry.id   AF-A0A3R7JZE4-F1
#
_cell.length_a   1.000
_cell.length_b   1.000
_cell.length_c   1.000
_cell.angle_alpha   90.00
_cell.angle_beta   90.00
_cell.angle_gamma   90.00
#
_symmetry.space_group_name_H-M   'P 1'
#
loop_
_entity.id
_entity.type
_entity.pdbx_description
1 polymer ?
#
loop_
_entity_poly.entity_id
_entity_poly.type
_entity_poly.pdbx_seq_one_letter_code
_entity_poly.pdbx_strand_id
1 'polypeptide(L)'
;MASLLLEHLENKAAVDEAIRGTKNRVLVLRFGRASDTACLQQDDILARCERELSKMARLCLVEAAQVPIYCQYFDISLIPATIFFVNGQHMKVDYGTPDHTKFIGAFRTKQDFIDLVEVIYRGARHGKSIVNCPIEKSHIPKYDLIYKDI
;
A
#
# COMPACT_ATOMS: atom_id res chain seq x y z
N MET A 1 -2.85 -26.54 0.49
CA MET A 1 -3.32 -25.14 0.54
C MET A 1 -2.12 -24.27 0.24
N ALA A 2 -2.05 -23.64 -0.93
CA ALA A 2 -0.89 -22.83 -1.29
C ALA A 2 -1.01 -21.49 -0.56
N SER A 3 -0.30 -21.35 0.57
CA SER A 3 0.06 -20.04 1.10
C SER A 3 1.09 -19.47 0.14
N LEU A 4 0.66 -18.66 -0.82
CA LEU A 4 1.60 -17.81 -1.56
C LEU A 4 2.17 -16.84 -0.52
N LEU A 5 3.47 -16.98 -0.23
CA LEU A 5 4.20 -16.03 0.60
C LEU A 5 4.32 -14.76 -0.23
N LEU A 6 3.73 -13.67 0.27
CA LEU A 6 3.90 -12.35 -0.33
C LEU A 6 5.40 -12.04 -0.45
N GLU A 7 5.79 -11.39 -1.54
CA GLU A 7 7.18 -11.08 -1.81
C GLU A 7 7.71 -10.05 -0.80
N HIS A 8 8.84 -10.37 -0.14
CA HIS A 8 9.52 -9.46 0.79
C HIS A 8 10.62 -8.68 0.07
N LEU A 9 10.63 -7.36 0.26
CA LEU A 9 11.65 -6.44 -0.26
C LEU A 9 12.44 -5.86 0.91
N GLU A 10 13.71 -6.26 1.00
CA GLU A 10 14.56 -6.03 2.17
C GLU A 10 15.63 -4.96 1.95
N ASN A 11 15.66 -4.32 0.80
CA ASN A 11 16.62 -3.26 0.50
C ASN A 11 16.13 -2.32 -0.59
N LYS A 12 16.82 -1.18 -0.71
CA LYS A 12 16.48 -0.11 -1.65
C LYS A 12 16.46 -0.59 -3.11
N ALA A 13 17.42 -1.44 -3.49
CA ALA A 13 17.50 -1.94 -4.87
C ALA A 13 16.31 -2.84 -5.23
N ALA A 14 15.84 -3.67 -4.28
CA ALA A 14 14.66 -4.50 -4.46
C ALA A 14 13.39 -3.66 -4.63
N VAL A 15 13.24 -2.58 -3.85
CA VAL A 15 12.12 -1.64 -3.99
C VAL A 15 12.18 -0.90 -5.33
N ASP A 16 13.35 -0.38 -5.72
CA ASP A 16 13.55 0.26 -7.03
C ASP A 16 13.16 -0.68 -8.18
N GLU A 17 13.57 -1.95 -8.09
CA GLU A 17 13.29 -2.94 -9.12
C GLU A 17 11.82 -3.32 -9.15
N ALA A 18 11.15 -3.42 -7.99
CA ALA A 18 9.71 -3.61 -7.94
C ALA A 18 8.97 -2.45 -8.64
N ILE A 19 9.36 -1.20 -8.37
CA ILE A 19 8.77 0.01 -8.98
C ILE A 19 8.99 0.04 -10.49
N ARG A 20 10.22 -0.25 -10.96
CA ARG A 20 10.53 -0.24 -12.39
C ARG A 20 9.95 -1.44 -13.14
N GLY A 21 10.04 -2.62 -12.55
CA GLY A 21 9.70 -3.91 -13.17
C GLY A 21 8.20 -4.20 -13.20
N THR A 22 7.40 -3.57 -12.34
CA THR A 22 5.94 -3.77 -12.35
C THR A 22 5.28 -2.94 -13.45
N LYS A 23 4.94 -3.60 -14.55
CA LYS A 23 4.24 -3.01 -15.71
C LYS A 23 2.77 -3.39 -15.75
N ASN A 24 1.93 -2.46 -16.19
CA ASN A 24 0.50 -2.64 -16.46
C ASN A 24 -0.31 -3.24 -15.29
N ARG A 25 0.19 -3.07 -14.06
CA ARG A 25 -0.42 -3.52 -12.81
C ARG A 25 -0.13 -2.49 -11.71
N VAL A 26 -0.95 -2.47 -10.68
CA VAL A 26 -0.70 -1.73 -9.44
C VAL A 26 0.36 -2.47 -8.64
N LEU A 27 1.50 -1.85 -8.43
CA LEU A 27 2.42 -2.28 -7.38
C LEU A 27 1.90 -1.75 -6.04
N VAL A 28 1.66 -2.65 -5.11
CA VAL A 28 1.26 -2.36 -3.73
C VAL A 28 2.45 -2.63 -2.83
N LEU A 29 2.97 -1.60 -2.17
CA LEU A 29 4.08 -1.69 -1.23
C LEU A 29 3.58 -1.46 0.19
N ARG A 30 3.56 -2.51 1.01
CA ARG A 30 3.25 -2.41 2.45
C ARG A 30 4.53 -2.21 3.23
N PHE A 31 4.81 -0.97 3.63
CA PHE A 31 5.89 -0.65 4.56
C PHE A 31 5.45 -0.97 5.99
N GLY A 32 6.25 -1.75 6.69
CA GLY A 32 5.96 -2.13 8.07
C GLY A 32 7.03 -3.02 8.66
N ARG A 33 6.67 -3.74 9.72
CA ARG A 33 7.55 -4.67 10.42
C ARG A 33 6.83 -6.00 10.65
N ALA A 34 7.50 -7.12 10.41
CA ALA A 34 6.89 -8.44 10.55
C ALA A 34 6.37 -8.77 11.97
N SER A 35 6.96 -8.16 13.00
CA SER A 35 6.55 -8.36 14.40
C SER A 35 5.41 -7.44 14.85
N ASP A 36 4.97 -6.50 14.03
CA ASP A 36 3.91 -5.54 14.37
C ASP A 36 2.52 -6.15 14.12
N THR A 37 1.62 -6.00 15.10
CA THR A 37 0.29 -6.66 15.04
C THR A 37 -0.59 -6.08 13.94
N ALA A 38 -0.54 -4.77 13.70
CA ALA A 38 -1.32 -4.15 12.63
C ALA A 38 -0.77 -4.53 11.24
N CYS A 39 0.56 -4.68 11.11
CA CYS A 39 1.19 -5.23 9.91
C CYS A 39 0.75 -6.67 9.64
N LEU A 40 0.70 -7.54 10.66
CA LEU A 40 0.22 -8.92 10.50
C LEU A 40 -1.25 -8.99 10.06
N GLN A 41 -2.11 -8.12 10.59
CA GLN A 41 -3.50 -8.01 10.16
C GLN A 41 -3.61 -7.59 8.69
N GLN A 42 -2.82 -6.59 8.29
CA GLN A 42 -2.77 -6.15 6.90
C GLN A 42 -2.26 -7.25 5.97
N ASP A 43 -1.20 -7.96 6.37
CA ASP A 43 -0.58 -9.03 5.58
C ASP A 43 -1.55 -10.20 5.31
N ASP A 44 -2.36 -10.58 6.31
CA ASP A 44 -3.41 -11.60 6.13
C ASP A 44 -4.43 -11.18 5.06
N ILE A 45 -4.84 -9.90 5.03
CA ILE A 45 -5.74 -9.38 4.00
C ILE A 45 -5.06 -9.40 2.62
N LEU A 46 -3.83 -8.91 2.52
CA LEU A 46 -3.08 -8.89 1.26
C LEU A 46 -2.91 -10.31 0.69
N ALA A 47 -2.51 -11.27 1.54
CA ALA A 47 -2.30 -12.66 1.13
C ALA A 47 -3.60 -13.31 0.63
N ARG A 48 -4.74 -13.02 1.27
CA ARG A 48 -6.05 -13.52 0.83
C ARG A 48 -6.49 -12.90 -0.51
N CYS A 49 -6.01 -11.71 -0.86
CA CYS A 49 -6.36 -11.03 -2.11
C CYS A 49 -5.42 -11.34 -3.26
N GLU A 50 -4.22 -11.88 -3.01
CA GLU A 50 -3.15 -12.01 -4.00
C GLU A 50 -3.61 -12.72 -5.27
N ARG A 51 -4.33 -13.84 -5.12
CA ARG A 51 -4.83 -14.61 -6.27
C ARG A 51 -5.85 -13.83 -7.09
N GLU A 52 -6.83 -13.21 -6.43
CA GLU A 52 -7.91 -12.45 -7.05
C GLU A 52 -7.38 -11.20 -7.76
N LEU A 53 -6.38 -10.55 -7.17
CA LEU A 53 -5.77 -9.34 -7.71
C LEU A 53 -4.59 -9.59 -8.65
N SER A 54 -4.09 -10.83 -8.81
CA SER A 54 -2.87 -11.15 -9.57
C SER A 54 -2.75 -10.52 -10.97
N LYS A 55 -3.89 -10.32 -11.67
CA LYS A 55 -3.98 -9.67 -12.99
C LYS A 55 -3.93 -8.14 -12.92
N MET A 56 -4.34 -7.55 -11.81
CA MET A 56 -4.42 -6.10 -11.59
C MET A 56 -3.29 -5.56 -10.73
N ALA A 57 -2.71 -6.37 -9.83
CA ALA A 57 -1.73 -5.93 -8.87
C ALA A 57 -0.60 -6.95 -8.60
N ARG A 58 0.52 -6.42 -8.14
CA ARG A 58 1.62 -7.15 -7.50
C ARG A 58 1.72 -6.64 -6.07
N LEU A 59 1.69 -7.56 -5.11
CA LEU A 59 1.67 -7.24 -3.68
C LEU A 59 3.05 -7.55 -3.10
N CYS A 60 3.68 -6.56 -2.46
CA CYS A 60 4.99 -6.72 -1.84
C CYS A 60 5.00 -6.16 -0.42
N LEU A 61 5.71 -6.84 0.46
CA LEU A 61 5.96 -6.45 1.84
C LEU A 61 7.34 -5.80 1.91
N VAL A 62 7.43 -4.65 2.57
CA VAL A 62 8.67 -3.90 2.70
C VAL A 62 9.01 -3.77 4.18
N GLU A 63 10.18 -4.25 4.58
CA GLU A 63 10.68 -4.08 5.95
C GLU A 63 11.21 -2.64 6.12
N ALA A 64 10.42 -1.80 6.79
CA ALA A 64 10.65 -0.36 6.87
C ALA A 64 12.03 -0.01 7.45
N ALA A 65 12.50 -0.79 8.43
CA ALA A 65 13.80 -0.57 9.08
C ALA A 65 14.99 -0.76 8.12
N GLN A 66 14.83 -1.58 7.07
CA GLN A 66 15.90 -1.88 6.11
C GLN A 66 15.92 -0.90 4.92
N VAL A 67 14.87 -0.11 4.72
CA VAL A 67 14.77 0.89 3.65
C VAL A 67 14.43 2.30 4.16
N PRO A 68 15.25 2.87 5.06
CA PRO A 68 14.96 4.15 5.69
C PRO A 68 14.83 5.31 4.70
N ILE A 69 15.53 5.26 3.56
CA ILE A 69 15.46 6.30 2.52
C ILE A 69 14.05 6.45 1.94
N TYR A 70 13.32 5.35 1.73
CA TYR A 70 11.94 5.39 1.27
C TYR A 70 10.98 5.84 2.36
N CYS A 71 11.25 5.45 3.61
CA CYS A 71 10.47 5.91 4.76
C CYS A 71 10.61 7.44 4.93
N GLN A 72 11.81 7.99 4.77
CA GLN A 72 12.04 9.44 4.78
C GLN A 72 11.37 10.13 3.59
N TYR A 73 11.52 9.58 2.38
CA TYR A 73 10.94 10.18 1.17
C TYR A 73 9.40 10.27 1.23
N PHE A 74 8.74 9.25 1.78
CA PHE A 74 7.27 9.20 1.90
C PHE A 74 6.74 9.67 3.25
N ASP A 75 7.62 10.18 4.12
CA ASP A 75 7.28 10.61 5.48
C ASP A 75 6.48 9.54 6.25
N ILE A 76 7.00 8.32 6.28
CA ILE A 76 6.37 7.17 6.95
C ILE A 76 6.73 7.22 8.44
N SER A 77 5.86 7.85 9.24
CA SER A 77 5.98 7.85 10.71
C SER A 77 5.12 6.78 11.40
N LEU A 78 4.09 6.28 10.71
CA LEU A 78 3.15 5.26 11.21
C LEU A 78 3.17 4.04 10.30
N ILE A 79 3.09 2.85 10.90
CA ILE A 79 3.04 1.56 10.20
C ILE A 79 1.79 0.76 10.61
N PRO A 80 1.25 -0.09 9.72
CA PRO A 80 1.65 -0.26 8.32
C PRO A 80 1.28 0.97 7.48
N ALA A 81 2.12 1.28 6.49
CA ALA A 81 1.84 2.29 5.47
C ALA A 81 1.86 1.63 4.09
N THR A 82 0.78 1.76 3.34
CA THR A 82 0.64 1.16 2.01
C THR A 82 0.73 2.22 0.93
N ILE A 83 1.64 2.03 -0.03
CA ILE A 83 1.92 2.96 -1.12
C ILE A 83 1.68 2.26 -2.45
N PHE A 84 1.14 2.99 -3.42
CA PHE A 84 0.70 2.45 -4.71
C PHE A 84 1.51 3.05 -5.86
N PHE A 85 1.95 2.21 -6.79
CA PHE A 85 2.54 2.66 -8.05
C PHE A 85 1.89 1.99 -9.24
N VAL A 86 1.81 2.68 -10.37
CA VAL A 86 1.47 2.08 -11.67
C VAL A 86 2.50 2.56 -12.69
N ASN A 87 3.16 1.62 -13.37
CA ASN A 87 4.19 1.93 -14.38
C ASN A 87 5.30 2.87 -13.88
N GLY A 88 5.71 2.74 -12.61
CA GLY A 88 6.73 3.58 -11.98
C GLY A 88 6.21 4.94 -11.49
N GLN A 89 4.96 5.30 -11.77
CA GLN A 89 4.32 6.51 -11.27
C GLN A 89 3.66 6.24 -9.92
N HIS A 90 3.95 7.07 -8.92
CA HIS A 90 3.28 7.04 -7.62
C HIS A 90 1.82 7.48 -7.77
N MET A 91 0.91 6.61 -7.33
CA MET A 91 -0.53 6.83 -7.37
C MET A 91 -1.01 7.36 -6.02
N LYS A 92 -1.60 8.56 -6.05
CA LYS A 92 -2.24 9.16 -4.88
C LYS A 92 -3.69 8.73 -4.78
N VAL A 93 -4.23 8.75 -3.57
CA VAL A 93 -5.63 8.45 -3.31
C VAL A 93 -6.19 9.48 -2.34
N ASP A 94 -7.29 10.11 -2.70
CA ASP A 94 -8.06 10.98 -1.82
C ASP A 94 -8.92 10.11 -0.89
N TYR A 95 -8.50 10.01 0.37
CA TYR A 95 -9.22 9.32 1.45
C TYR A 95 -10.17 10.25 2.23
N GLY A 96 -10.27 11.53 1.84
CA GLY A 96 -10.87 12.59 2.64
C GLY A 96 -9.98 13.07 3.79
N THR A 97 -8.68 12.78 3.73
CA THR A 97 -7.65 13.21 4.69
C THR A 97 -6.62 14.10 4.01
N PRO A 98 -5.87 14.97 4.72
CA PRO A 98 -4.88 15.85 4.08
C PRO A 98 -3.75 15.13 3.34
N ASP A 99 -3.38 13.92 3.80
CA ASP A 99 -2.38 13.09 3.13
C ASP A 99 -3.04 12.12 2.14
N HIS A 100 -2.63 12.21 0.88
CA HIS A 100 -3.09 11.35 -0.23
C HIS A 100 -1.99 10.39 -0.72
N THR A 101 -0.81 10.40 -0.11
CA THR A 101 0.39 9.74 -0.61
C THR A 101 0.51 8.27 -0.17
N LYS A 102 -0.13 7.93 0.95
CA LYS A 102 -0.06 6.61 1.59
C LYS A 102 -1.36 6.30 2.31
N PHE A 103 -1.75 5.04 2.31
CA PHE A 103 -2.80 4.53 3.20
C PHE A 103 -2.15 4.10 4.50
N ILE A 104 -2.48 4.73 5.62
CA ILE A 104 -2.00 4.30 6.94
C ILE A 104 -3.00 3.28 7.49
N GLY A 105 -2.48 2.17 8.02
CA GLY A 105 -3.27 1.16 8.70
C GLY A 105 -3.55 -0.10 7.94
N ALA A 106 -4.36 -0.94 8.58
CA ALA A 106 -4.89 -2.15 7.99
C ALA A 106 -6.27 -1.90 7.38
N PHE A 107 -6.56 -2.55 6.25
CA PHE A 107 -7.91 -2.55 5.68
C PHE A 107 -8.87 -3.27 6.64
N ARG A 108 -10.13 -2.84 6.68
CA ARG A 108 -11.14 -3.51 7.52
C ARG A 108 -11.56 -4.85 6.94
N THR A 109 -11.72 -4.91 5.62
CA THR A 109 -12.16 -6.12 4.92
C THR A 109 -11.32 -6.39 3.66
N LYS A 110 -11.42 -7.64 3.18
CA LYS A 110 -10.87 -8.07 1.89
C LYS A 110 -11.41 -7.22 0.74
N GLN A 111 -12.70 -6.92 0.77
CA GLN A 111 -13.38 -6.20 -0.32
C GLN A 111 -12.92 -4.74 -0.39
N ASP A 112 -12.73 -4.08 0.76
CA ASP A 112 -12.22 -2.70 0.81
C ASP A 112 -10.87 -2.57 0.07
N PHE A 113 -9.98 -3.55 0.26
CA PHE A 113 -8.68 -3.57 -0.43
C PHE A 113 -8.82 -3.83 -1.94
N ILE A 114 -9.66 -4.80 -2.32
CA ILE A 114 -9.91 -5.13 -3.73
C ILE A 114 -10.48 -3.92 -4.49
N ASP A 115 -11.49 -3.27 -3.91
CA ASP A 115 -12.15 -2.12 -4.52
C ASP A 115 -11.18 -0.95 -4.72
N LEU A 116 -10.35 -0.67 -3.72
CA LEU A 116 -9.32 0.36 -3.82
C LEU A 116 -8.32 0.07 -4.93
N VAL A 117 -7.81 -1.17 -5.00
CA VAL A 117 -6.88 -1.58 -6.07
C VAL A 117 -7.52 -1.47 -7.44
N GLU A 118 -8.79 -1.86 -7.59
CA GLU A 118 -9.53 -1.75 -8.84
C GLU A 118 -9.67 -0.28 -9.29
N VAL A 119 -10.01 0.62 -8.36
CA VAL A 119 -10.13 2.05 -8.64
C VAL A 119 -8.79 2.66 -9.06
N ILE A 120 -7.69 2.30 -8.38
CA ILE A 120 -6.34 2.75 -8.76
C ILE A 120 -5.97 2.21 -10.15
N TYR A 121 -6.19 0.92 -10.38
CA TYR A 121 -5.88 0.26 -11.66
C TYR A 121 -6.64 0.92 -12.83
N ARG A 122 -7.95 1.12 -12.68
CA ARG A 122 -8.78 1.77 -13.69
C ARG A 122 -8.40 3.24 -13.85
N GLY A 123 -8.19 3.97 -12.75
CA GLY A 123 -7.82 5.38 -12.79
C GLY A 123 -6.51 5.62 -13.53
N ALA A 124 -5.48 4.84 -13.24
CA ALA A 124 -4.19 4.92 -13.92
C ALA A 124 -4.30 4.62 -15.42
N ARG A 125 -5.13 3.65 -15.83
CA ARG A 125 -5.40 3.38 -17.26
C ARG A 125 -6.09 4.53 -18.01
N HIS A 126 -6.75 5.42 -17.27
CA HIS A 126 -7.32 6.66 -17.83
C HIS A 126 -6.38 7.88 -17.64
N GLY A 127 -5.10 7.64 -17.30
CA GLY A 127 -4.09 8.70 -17.16
C GLY A 127 -4.18 9.51 -15.86
N LYS A 128 -4.95 9.06 -14.87
CA LYS A 128 -5.02 9.74 -13.56
C LYS A 128 -3.77 9.43 -12.73
N SER A 129 -3.29 10.41 -11.99
CA SER A 129 -2.26 10.27 -10.95
C SER A 129 -2.82 10.28 -9.52
N ILE A 130 -4.10 10.63 -9.40
CA ILE A 130 -4.87 10.63 -8.15
C ILE A 130 -6.28 10.08 -8.41
N VAL A 131 -6.80 9.28 -7.48
CA VAL A 131 -8.15 8.71 -7.52
C VAL A 131 -8.87 8.96 -6.19
N ASN A 132 -10.21 8.92 -6.20
CA ASN A 132 -10.98 8.99 -4.97
C ASN A 132 -11.08 7.60 -4.35
N CYS A 133 -10.93 7.50 -3.03
CA CYS A 133 -11.08 6.24 -2.32
C CYS A 133 -12.53 5.72 -2.43
N PRO A 134 -12.76 4.45 -2.84
CA PRO A 134 -14.11 3.87 -2.89
C PRO A 134 -14.59 3.34 -1.52
N ILE A 135 -13.67 3.21 -0.55
CA ILE A 135 -13.94 2.61 0.75
C ILE A 135 -14.87 3.51 1.56
N GLU A 136 -15.83 2.90 2.26
CA GLU A 136 -16.69 3.62 3.21
C GLU A 136 -15.84 4.35 4.27
N LYS A 137 -16.12 5.63 4.51
CA LYS A 137 -15.31 6.46 5.44
C LYS A 137 -15.21 5.89 6.85
N SER A 138 -16.20 5.11 7.30
CA SER A 138 -16.22 4.44 8.60
C SER A 138 -15.26 3.25 8.68
N HIS A 139 -14.82 2.73 7.53
CA HIS A 139 -13.86 1.63 7.40
C HIS A 139 -12.42 2.11 7.26
N ILE A 140 -12.22 3.40 6.96
CA ILE A 140 -10.89 4.00 6.88
C ILE A 140 -10.38 4.20 8.32
N PRO A 141 -9.22 3.62 8.68
CA PRO A 141 -8.65 3.79 10.00
C PRO A 141 -8.42 5.27 10.31
N LYS A 142 -8.83 5.70 11.50
CA LYS A 142 -8.61 7.06 11.98
C LYS A 142 -7.39 7.04 12.90
N TYR A 143 -6.41 7.88 12.58
CA TYR A 143 -5.26 8.13 13.44
C TYR A 143 -5.34 9.55 13.95
N ASP A 144 -5.26 9.71 15.25
CA ASP A 144 -4.95 11.01 15.83
C ASP A 144 -3.46 11.24 15.56
N LEU A 145 -3.15 12.13 14.61
CA LEU A 145 -1.82 12.69 14.50
C LEU A 145 -1.60 13.51 15.77
N ILE A 146 -1.00 12.89 16.79
CA ILE A 146 -0.50 13.61 17.95
C ILE A 146 0.70 14.40 17.45
N TYR A 147 0.44 15.59 16.92
CA TYR A 147 1.47 16.62 16.85
C TYR A 147 1.90 16.84 18.30
N LYS A 148 3.05 16.28 18.67
CA LYS A 148 3.77 16.81 19.82
C LYS A 148 4.23 18.18 19.37
N ASP A 149 3.56 19.22 19.89
CA ASP A 149 4.00 20.59 19.76
C ASP A 149 5.52 20.64 20.00
N ILE A 150 6.28 21.03 18.97
CA ILE A 150 7.71 21.35 19.05
C ILE A 150 7.81 22.84 19.31
#